data_AF-A0AAD6MIT0-F1
#
_entry.id   AF-A0AAD6MIT0-F1
#
_cell.length_a   1.000
_cell.length_b   1.000
_cell.length_c   1.000
_cell.angle_alpha   90.00
_cell.angle_beta   90.00
_cell.angle_gamma   90.00
#
_symmetry.space_group_name_H-M   'P 1'
#
loop_
_entity.id
_entity.type
_entity.pdbx_description
1 polymer ?
#
loop_
_entity_poly.entity_id
_entity_poly.type
_entity_poly.pdbx_seq_one_letter_code
_entity_poly.pdbx_strand_id
1 'polypeptide(L)'
;MTVNVPDLSHPSIYHESKKPATDNDAADLNLAVISPSLEPHGTVRSTRRARIVGVALELYYSKMSLMPVRSKIDFCEFCKVWSGQDGDDKENVEFQDDQGNVGKESVIKEGRIALPWELLQPILRILGHCLLGPNKDKELIGSASAACRSLYSRSLHDINTQAILATRSLLRLSKMALDPKNNVDHTEIPVTDVISL
;
A
#
# COMPACT_ATOMS: atom_id res chain seq x y z
N MET A 1 9.88 -13.15 -1.95
CA MET A 1 9.17 -13.29 -0.67
C MET A 1 8.07 -14.33 -0.81
N THR A 2 8.04 -15.32 0.09
CA THR A 2 6.97 -16.31 0.21
C THR A 2 6.26 -16.10 1.54
N VAL A 3 4.94 -16.30 1.56
CA VAL A 3 4.15 -16.24 2.79
C VAL A 3 3.26 -17.46 2.87
N ASN A 4 3.02 -17.94 4.09
CA ASN A 4 2.02 -18.97 4.33
C ASN A 4 0.65 -18.29 4.42
N VAL A 5 -0.32 -18.73 3.63
CA VAL A 5 -1.70 -18.23 3.71
C VAL A 5 -2.38 -18.89 4.90
N PRO A 6 -2.83 -18.14 5.92
CA PRO A 6 -3.50 -18.72 7.07
C PRO A 6 -4.81 -19.38 6.68
N ASP A 7 -5.08 -20.55 7.25
CA ASP A 7 -6.34 -21.28 7.11
C ASP A 7 -7.03 -21.39 8.47
N LEU A 8 -8.31 -21.01 8.53
CA LEU A 8 -9.16 -21.05 9.73
C LEU A 8 -9.56 -22.48 10.12
N SER A 9 -9.40 -23.46 9.22
CA SER A 9 -9.61 -24.87 9.52
C SER A 9 -8.58 -25.39 10.55
N HIS A 10 -7.42 -24.74 10.64
CA HIS A 10 -6.33 -25.09 11.52
C HIS A 10 -6.25 -24.17 12.75
N PRO A 11 -5.87 -24.70 13.92
CA PRO A 11 -5.62 -23.86 15.09
C PRO A 11 -4.45 -22.91 14.82
N SER A 12 -4.55 -21.70 15.34
CA SER A 12 -3.52 -20.67 15.30
C SER A 12 -3.38 -20.00 16.66
N ILE A 13 -2.40 -19.11 16.81
CA ILE A 13 -2.18 -18.36 18.07
C ILE A 13 -3.45 -17.60 18.51
N TYR A 14 -4.32 -17.22 17.57
CA TYR A 14 -5.50 -16.39 17.82
C TYR A 14 -6.84 -17.16 17.78
N HIS A 15 -6.84 -18.44 17.40
CA HIS A 15 -8.08 -19.20 17.18
C HIS A 15 -7.88 -20.71 17.36
N GLU A 16 -8.83 -21.38 17.99
CA GLU A 16 -8.87 -22.83 18.11
C GLU A 16 -9.91 -23.44 17.16
N SER A 17 -9.52 -24.48 16.41
CA SER A 17 -10.43 -25.17 15.49
C SER A 17 -11.31 -26.17 16.24
N LYS A 18 -12.63 -26.01 16.13
CA LYS A 18 -13.62 -26.87 16.83
C LYS A 18 -13.73 -28.29 16.28
N LYS A 19 -13.15 -28.58 15.10
CA LYS A 19 -13.16 -29.91 14.50
C LYS A 19 -11.74 -30.26 14.04
N PRO A 20 -11.20 -31.45 14.41
CA PRO A 20 -9.95 -31.90 13.81
C PRO A 20 -10.19 -32.04 12.30
N ALA A 21 -9.27 -31.52 11.48
CA ALA A 21 -9.28 -31.73 10.04
C ALA A 21 -9.33 -33.25 9.80
N THR A 22 -10.39 -33.73 9.15
CA THR A 22 -10.66 -35.16 8.95
C THR A 22 -9.82 -35.78 7.83
N ASP A 23 -9.04 -34.98 7.11
CA ASP A 23 -8.18 -35.43 6.02
C ASP A 23 -6.73 -34.97 6.25
N ASN A 24 -5.80 -35.87 5.93
CA ASN A 24 -4.34 -35.71 6.06
C ASN A 24 -3.72 -34.64 5.13
N ASP A 25 -4.52 -33.69 4.61
CA ASP A 25 -4.01 -32.52 3.87
C ASP A 25 -3.27 -31.52 4.77
N ALA A 26 -3.11 -31.85 6.05
CA ALA A 26 -2.49 -31.09 7.13
C ALA A 26 -1.01 -30.67 6.94
N ALA A 27 -0.45 -30.82 5.75
CA ALA A 27 0.94 -30.43 5.44
C ALA A 27 1.12 -29.68 4.12
N ASP A 28 0.07 -29.42 3.33
CA ASP A 28 0.20 -28.49 2.21
C ASP A 28 0.13 -27.06 2.75
N LEU A 29 1.30 -26.60 3.23
CA LEU A 29 1.56 -25.19 3.49
C LEU A 29 1.14 -24.43 2.24
N ASN A 30 0.01 -23.71 2.30
CA ASN A 30 -0.50 -22.87 1.23
C ASN A 30 0.48 -21.70 1.02
N LEU A 31 1.61 -22.00 0.38
CA LEU A 31 2.73 -21.11 0.23
C LEU A 31 2.47 -20.21 -0.97
N ALA A 32 2.09 -18.96 -0.71
CA ALA A 32 1.97 -17.96 -1.74
C ALA A 32 3.32 -17.31 -2.03
N VAL A 33 3.76 -17.36 -3.28
CA VAL A 33 4.92 -16.59 -3.76
C VAL A 33 4.48 -15.17 -4.08
N ILE A 34 4.85 -14.22 -3.23
CA ILE A 34 4.55 -12.78 -3.45
C ILE A 34 5.56 -12.15 -4.40
N SER A 35 6.84 -12.49 -4.25
CA SER A 35 7.88 -12.00 -5.15
C SER A 35 8.91 -13.10 -5.45
N PRO A 36 9.14 -13.46 -6.73
CA PRO A 36 10.12 -14.47 -7.09
C PRO A 36 11.54 -13.91 -6.96
N SER A 37 12.50 -14.77 -6.59
CA SER A 37 13.91 -14.39 -6.39
C SER A 37 14.50 -13.69 -7.62
N LEU A 38 15.15 -12.54 -7.40
CA LEU A 38 15.83 -11.81 -8.47
C LEU A 38 17.16 -12.49 -8.78
N GLU A 39 17.32 -12.97 -10.01
CA GLU A 39 18.61 -13.49 -10.48
C GLU A 39 19.64 -12.35 -10.57
N PRO A 40 20.95 -12.62 -10.43
CA PRO A 40 21.98 -11.62 -10.68
C PRO A 40 21.95 -11.16 -12.15
N HIS A 41 21.83 -9.85 -12.38
CA HIS A 41 21.81 -9.27 -13.72
C HIS A 41 23.06 -8.42 -13.94
N GLY A 42 23.85 -8.72 -14.99
CA GLY A 42 25.03 -7.92 -15.36
C GLY A 42 24.70 -6.58 -16.01
N THR A 43 23.49 -6.38 -16.52
CA THR A 43 23.03 -5.10 -17.10
C THR A 43 21.51 -4.96 -16.95
N VAL A 44 21.05 -3.73 -16.70
CA VAL A 44 19.62 -3.41 -16.54
C VAL A 44 18.96 -3.23 -17.90
N ARG A 45 18.21 -4.24 -18.35
CA ARG A 45 17.41 -4.17 -19.60
C ARG A 45 15.97 -3.75 -19.34
N SER A 46 15.34 -3.13 -20.33
CA SER A 46 13.96 -2.60 -20.24
C SER A 46 12.94 -3.63 -19.74
N THR A 47 13.04 -4.86 -20.23
CA THR A 47 12.17 -5.99 -19.86
C THR A 47 12.31 -6.44 -18.41
N ARG A 48 13.43 -6.11 -17.75
CA ARG A 48 13.74 -6.48 -16.36
C ARG A 48 13.68 -5.30 -15.40
N ARG A 49 13.69 -4.05 -15.88
CA ARG A 49 13.68 -2.83 -15.06
C ARG A 49 12.60 -2.84 -14.00
N ALA A 50 11.35 -3.12 -14.38
CA ALA A 50 10.23 -3.11 -13.45
C ALA A 50 10.43 -4.10 -12.29
N ARG A 51 10.98 -5.28 -12.57
CA ARG A 51 11.26 -6.29 -11.55
C ARG A 51 12.42 -5.89 -10.63
N ILE A 52 13.50 -5.36 -11.19
CA ILE A 52 14.66 -4.88 -10.42
C ILE A 52 14.23 -3.75 -9.49
N VAL A 53 13.50 -2.76 -10.01
CA VAL A 53 12.98 -1.64 -9.23
C VAL A 53 11.94 -2.12 -8.22
N GLY A 54 11.05 -3.05 -8.60
CA GLY A 54 10.07 -3.64 -7.68
C GLY A 54 10.73 -4.28 -6.46
N VAL A 55 11.80 -5.05 -6.64
CA VAL A 55 12.57 -5.63 -5.53
C VAL A 55 13.24 -4.55 -4.67
N ALA A 56 13.78 -3.49 -5.28
CA ALA A 56 14.33 -2.36 -4.53
C ALA A 56 13.25 -1.66 -3.67
N LEU A 57 12.02 -1.53 -4.19
CA LEU A 57 10.89 -1.00 -3.43
C LEU A 57 10.43 -1.96 -2.32
N GLU A 58 10.54 -3.28 -2.51
CA GLU A 58 10.30 -4.24 -1.43
C GLU A 58 11.35 -4.09 -0.31
N LEU A 59 12.61 -3.85 -0.65
CA LEU A 59 13.66 -3.54 0.34
C LEU A 59 13.36 -2.23 1.07
N TYR A 60 12.93 -1.19 0.35
CA TYR A 60 12.49 0.07 0.94
C TYR A 60 11.36 -0.17 1.96
N TYR A 61 10.34 -0.94 1.56
CA TYR A 61 9.22 -1.30 2.43
C TYR A 61 9.66 -2.10 3.66
N SER A 62 10.62 -3.03 3.50
CA SER A 62 11.14 -3.83 4.62
C SER A 62 11.82 -2.99 5.72
N LYS A 63 12.25 -1.77 5.39
CA LYS A 63 12.89 -0.81 6.30
C LYS A 63 12.04 0.43 6.54
N MET A 64 10.74 0.37 6.23
CA MET A 64 9.87 1.54 6.22
C MET A 64 9.76 2.27 7.57
N SER A 65 9.87 1.56 8.69
CA SER A 65 9.92 2.16 10.03
C SER A 65 11.17 3.01 10.27
N LEU A 66 12.29 2.65 9.63
CA LEU A 66 13.58 3.35 9.72
C LEU A 66 13.71 4.47 8.68
N MET A 67 12.88 4.47 7.64
CA MET A 67 12.94 5.49 6.60
C MET A 67 12.44 6.86 7.11
N PRO A 68 13.19 7.95 6.90
CA PRO A 68 12.79 9.28 7.32
C PRO A 68 11.53 9.74 6.59
N VAL A 69 10.73 10.58 7.26
CA VAL A 69 9.46 11.09 6.73
C VAL A 69 9.62 11.77 5.38
N ARG A 70 10.67 12.59 5.21
CA ARG A 70 10.96 13.27 3.95
C ARG A 70 11.10 12.30 2.78
N SER A 71 11.80 11.18 2.96
CA SER A 71 11.94 10.15 1.91
C SER A 71 10.60 9.55 1.51
N LYS A 72 9.65 9.43 2.44
CA LYS A 72 8.30 8.92 2.17
C LYS A 72 7.46 9.94 1.42
N ILE A 73 7.59 11.23 1.75
CA ILE A 73 6.94 12.34 1.03
C ILE A 73 7.45 12.39 -0.41
N ASP A 74 8.77 12.40 -0.61
CA ASP A 74 9.38 12.42 -1.95
C ASP A 74 8.92 11.20 -2.77
N PHE A 75 8.83 10.02 -2.15
CA PHE A 75 8.27 8.83 -2.79
C PHE A 75 6.82 9.02 -3.27
N CYS A 76 5.97 9.67 -2.47
CA CYS A 76 4.59 9.97 -2.86
C CYS A 76 4.54 10.97 -4.03
N GLU A 77 5.41 11.98 -4.02
CA GLU A 77 5.55 12.92 -5.13
C GLU A 77 5.96 12.21 -6.43
N PHE A 78 6.95 11.30 -6.37
CA PHE A 78 7.33 10.49 -7.53
C PHE A 78 6.17 9.63 -8.05
N CYS A 79 5.36 9.05 -7.16
CA CYS A 79 4.19 8.27 -7.57
C CYS A 79 3.16 9.10 -8.35
N LYS A 80 2.98 10.38 -7.98
CA LYS A 80 2.12 11.32 -8.74
C LYS A 80 2.71 11.61 -10.13
N VAL A 81 4.02 11.87 -10.20
CA VAL A 81 4.68 12.09 -11.50
C VAL A 81 4.56 10.85 -12.38
N TRP A 82 4.79 9.66 -11.82
CA TRP A 82 4.69 8.39 -12.52
C TRP A 82 3.30 8.05 -13.02
N SER A 83 2.24 8.53 -12.36
CA SER A 83 0.88 8.32 -12.85
C SER A 83 0.60 9.10 -14.13
N GLY A 84 1.43 10.11 -14.46
CA GLY A 84 1.28 10.91 -15.68
C GLY A 84 0.07 11.82 -15.66
N GLN A 85 -0.42 12.19 -14.48
CA GLN A 85 -1.56 13.06 -14.33
C GLN A 85 -1.08 14.50 -14.30
N ASP A 86 -1.27 15.20 -15.41
CA ASP A 86 -1.17 16.66 -15.47
C ASP A 86 -2.27 17.25 -14.59
N GLY A 87 -2.00 18.37 -13.94
CA GLY A 87 -2.77 18.92 -12.81
C GLY A 87 -4.20 19.41 -13.10
N ASP A 88 -4.92 18.82 -14.06
CA ASP A 88 -6.20 19.31 -14.60
C ASP A 88 -7.39 18.34 -14.45
N ASP A 89 -7.32 17.32 -13.60
CA ASP A 89 -8.51 16.50 -13.30
C ASP A 89 -9.43 17.22 -12.29
N LYS A 90 -10.04 18.32 -12.75
CA LYS A 90 -11.34 18.81 -12.28
C LYS A 90 -12.48 18.08 -13.00
N GLU A 91 -12.43 16.76 -13.13
CA GLU A 91 -13.58 16.01 -13.65
C GLU A 91 -13.90 14.80 -12.77
N ASN A 92 -14.90 15.00 -11.91
CA ASN A 92 -15.97 14.05 -11.61
C ASN A 92 -15.57 12.64 -11.14
N VAL A 93 -14.78 12.55 -10.06
CA VAL A 93 -14.97 11.46 -9.09
C VAL A 93 -15.42 12.09 -7.79
N GLU A 94 -16.73 12.01 -7.52
CA GLU A 94 -17.38 12.56 -6.32
C GLU A 94 -16.70 12.08 -5.04
N PHE A 95 -15.70 12.82 -4.60
CA PHE A 95 -15.07 12.71 -3.30
C PHE A 95 -14.69 14.13 -2.89
N GLN A 96 -15.68 14.87 -2.39
CA GLN A 96 -15.48 16.15 -1.73
C GLN A 96 -14.41 16.00 -0.65
N ASP A 97 -13.33 16.77 -0.80
CA ASP A 97 -12.70 17.42 0.34
C ASP A 97 -12.17 18.77 -0.14
N ASP A 98 -12.70 19.80 0.48
CA ASP A 98 -12.44 21.21 0.25
C ASP A 98 -11.13 21.59 0.95
N GLN A 99 -10.05 21.82 0.18
CA GLN A 99 -8.93 22.64 0.63
C GLN A 99 -7.98 23.06 -0.51
N GLY A 100 -8.05 24.34 -0.84
CA GLY A 100 -6.87 25.21 -0.99
C GLY A 100 -5.90 24.90 -2.14
N ASN A 101 -6.23 25.42 -3.32
CA ASN A 101 -5.33 25.54 -4.46
C ASN A 101 -4.14 26.47 -4.16
N VAL A 102 -2.91 25.96 -4.27
CA VAL A 102 -1.72 26.77 -4.56
C VAL A 102 -1.01 26.13 -5.75
N GLY A 103 -1.29 26.67 -6.94
CA GLY A 103 -0.62 26.30 -8.18
C GLY A 103 0.87 26.61 -8.08
N LYS A 104 1.69 25.56 -8.13
CA LYS A 104 3.06 25.65 -8.62
C LYS A 104 3.13 24.90 -9.94
N GLU A 105 3.12 25.68 -11.01
CA GLU A 105 3.51 25.25 -12.34
C GLU A 105 4.92 24.64 -12.25
N SER A 106 5.00 23.31 -12.32
CA SER A 106 6.29 22.61 -12.39
C SER A 106 6.41 21.99 -13.77
N VAL A 107 7.16 22.71 -14.60
CA VAL A 107 7.66 22.26 -15.88
C VAL A 107 8.63 21.10 -15.64
N ILE A 108 8.14 19.85 -15.71
CA ILE A 108 8.85 18.71 -16.32
C ILE A 108 7.80 17.84 -17.02
N LYS A 109 7.62 18.12 -18.31
CA LYS A 109 6.94 17.22 -19.26
C LYS A 109 7.77 15.94 -19.33
N GLU A 110 7.10 14.78 -19.25
CA GLU A 110 7.65 13.40 -19.22
C GLU A 110 7.76 12.77 -17.81
N GLY A 111 6.59 12.45 -17.21
CA GLY A 111 6.51 11.71 -15.94
C GLY A 111 5.95 10.29 -16.02
N ARG A 112 5.08 10.00 -17.01
CA ARG A 112 4.36 8.72 -17.07
C ARG A 112 5.28 7.56 -17.41
N ILE A 113 5.39 6.59 -16.51
CA ILE A 113 6.14 5.34 -16.74
C ILE A 113 5.21 4.14 -16.86
N ALA A 114 5.65 3.03 -17.45
CA ALA A 114 4.91 1.77 -17.36
C ALA A 114 4.90 1.25 -15.91
N LEU A 115 3.71 1.01 -15.34
CA LEU A 115 3.54 0.47 -13.99
C LEU A 115 2.91 -0.94 -14.07
N PRO A 116 3.70 -1.96 -14.47
CA PRO A 116 3.21 -3.34 -14.40
C PRO A 116 2.97 -3.73 -12.94
N TRP A 117 2.16 -4.77 -12.73
CA TRP A 117 1.67 -5.15 -11.40
C TRP A 117 2.79 -5.44 -10.40
N GLU A 118 3.90 -6.03 -10.84
CA GLU A 118 5.08 -6.34 -10.02
C GLU A 118 5.74 -5.10 -9.44
N LEU A 119 5.63 -3.97 -10.14
CA LEU A 119 6.13 -2.67 -9.67
C LEU A 119 5.06 -1.96 -8.83
N LEU A 120 3.79 -2.07 -9.21
CA LEU A 120 2.68 -1.40 -8.54
C LEU A 120 2.40 -1.97 -7.14
N GLN A 121 2.52 -3.28 -6.96
CA GLN A 121 2.30 -3.94 -5.67
C GLN A 121 3.12 -3.33 -4.51
N PRO A 122 4.47 -3.23 -4.58
CA PRO A 122 5.24 -2.61 -3.51
C PRO A 122 4.95 -1.10 -3.37
N ILE A 123 4.63 -0.38 -4.46
CA ILE A 123 4.19 1.02 -4.38
C ILE A 123 2.95 1.15 -3.49
N LEU A 124 1.94 0.30 -3.69
CA LEU A 124 0.71 0.35 -2.91
C LEU A 124 0.93 -0.05 -1.44
N ARG A 125 1.84 -0.99 -1.15
CA ARG A 125 2.22 -1.32 0.25
C ARG A 125 2.87 -0.13 0.95
N ILE A 126 3.79 0.57 0.26
CA ILE A 126 4.45 1.76 0.78
C ILE A 126 3.40 2.86 1.02
N LEU A 127 2.58 3.19 0.01
CA LEU A 127 1.51 4.18 0.18
C LEU A 127 0.55 3.80 1.31
N GLY A 128 0.25 2.51 1.47
CA GLY A 128 -0.60 2.02 2.55
C GLY A 128 -0.03 2.31 3.93
N HIS A 129 1.27 2.09 4.13
CA HIS A 129 1.93 2.47 5.37
C HIS A 129 2.07 4.00 5.51
N CYS A 130 2.22 4.78 4.44
CA CYS A 130 2.20 6.24 4.56
C CYS A 130 0.83 6.77 5.01
N LEU A 131 -0.26 6.09 4.64
CA LEU A 131 -1.63 6.48 4.99
C LEU A 131 -2.11 5.95 6.35
N LEU A 132 -1.75 4.71 6.67
CA LEU A 132 -2.31 3.96 7.80
C LEU A 132 -1.25 3.58 8.84
N GLY A 133 0.00 4.02 8.64
CA GLY A 133 1.09 3.74 9.56
C GLY A 133 0.94 4.49 10.89
N PRO A 134 1.76 4.15 11.88
CA PRO A 134 1.71 4.76 13.21
C PRO A 134 2.08 6.26 13.21
N ASN A 135 2.76 6.73 12.16
CA ASN A 135 3.16 8.13 12.05
C ASN A 135 2.00 8.98 11.51
N LYS A 136 1.45 9.85 12.36
CA LYS A 136 0.29 10.71 12.05
C LYS A 136 0.67 12.06 11.43
N ASP A 137 1.76 12.13 10.67
CA ASP A 137 2.13 13.35 9.95
C ASP A 137 1.10 13.67 8.86
N LYS A 138 0.46 14.84 8.98
CA LYS A 138 -0.58 15.32 8.07
C LYS A 138 -0.03 15.57 6.66
N GLU A 139 1.21 16.06 6.55
CA GLU A 139 1.82 16.32 5.25
C GLU A 139 2.04 15.02 4.49
N LEU A 140 2.57 14.00 5.17
CA LEU A 140 2.75 12.67 4.62
C LEU A 140 1.43 12.02 4.19
N ILE A 141 0.39 12.06 5.04
CA ILE A 141 -0.92 11.50 4.73
C ILE A 141 -1.56 12.23 3.52
N GLY A 142 -1.43 13.55 3.46
CA GLY A 142 -1.91 14.35 2.34
C GLY A 142 -1.22 13.99 1.03
N SER A 143 0.12 13.92 1.04
CA SER A 143 0.93 13.54 -0.13
C SER A 143 0.62 12.11 -0.60
N ALA A 144 0.53 11.16 0.33
CA ALA A 144 0.18 9.78 0.02
C ALA A 144 -1.25 9.62 -0.52
N SER A 145 -2.20 10.40 0.01
CA SER A 145 -3.58 10.41 -0.48
C SER A 145 -3.67 10.96 -1.90
N ALA A 146 -2.93 12.04 -2.19
CA ALA A 146 -2.83 12.59 -3.53
C ALA A 146 -2.22 11.58 -4.50
N ALA A 147 -1.10 10.94 -4.13
CA ALA A 147 -0.46 9.90 -4.92
C ALA A 147 -1.39 8.71 -5.21
N CYS A 148 -2.13 8.25 -4.20
CA CYS A 148 -3.07 7.14 -4.36
C CYS A 148 -4.26 7.52 -5.26
N ARG A 149 -4.77 8.76 -5.18
CA ARG A 149 -5.80 9.27 -6.12
C ARG A 149 -5.27 9.32 -7.55
N SER A 150 -4.03 9.78 -7.74
CA SER A 150 -3.46 9.87 -9.08
C SER A 150 -3.23 8.49 -9.71
N LEU A 151 -2.77 7.52 -8.92
CA LEU A 151 -2.68 6.12 -9.36
C LEU A 151 -4.06 5.50 -9.62
N TYR A 152 -5.10 5.85 -8.85
CA TYR A 152 -6.47 5.40 -9.09
C TYR A 152 -7.01 5.93 -10.43
N SER A 153 -6.89 7.24 -10.68
CA SER A 153 -7.31 7.85 -11.96
C SER A 153 -6.61 7.17 -13.14
N ARG A 154 -5.28 7.03 -13.06
CA ARG A 154 -4.51 6.27 -14.04
C ARG A 154 -5.02 4.83 -14.20
N SER A 155 -5.32 4.13 -13.12
CA SER A 155 -5.76 2.72 -13.17
C SER A 155 -7.11 2.58 -13.89
N LEU A 156 -7.98 3.59 -13.78
CA LEU A 156 -9.23 3.68 -14.55
C LEU A 156 -8.93 3.86 -16.04
N HIS A 157 -8.02 4.77 -16.40
CA HIS A 157 -7.60 4.98 -17.79
C HIS A 157 -6.93 3.74 -18.39
N ASP A 158 -6.09 3.04 -17.62
CA ASP A 158 -5.38 1.83 -18.05
C ASP A 158 -6.29 0.57 -18.00
N ILE A 159 -7.53 0.68 -17.48
CA ILE A 159 -8.50 -0.42 -17.30
C ILE A 159 -7.86 -1.60 -16.52
N ASN A 160 -7.01 -1.30 -15.55
CA ASN A 160 -6.35 -2.33 -14.74
C ASN A 160 -7.20 -2.64 -13.51
N THR A 161 -7.98 -3.72 -13.57
CA THR A 161 -8.94 -4.10 -12.52
C THR A 161 -8.29 -4.33 -11.15
N GLN A 162 -7.12 -4.96 -11.10
CA GLN A 162 -6.39 -5.21 -9.85
C GLN A 162 -5.91 -3.89 -9.22
N ALA A 163 -5.38 -2.99 -10.04
CA ALA A 163 -4.93 -1.68 -9.60
C ALA A 163 -6.10 -0.79 -9.14
N ILE A 164 -7.21 -0.78 -9.89
CA ILE A 164 -8.45 -0.07 -9.53
C ILE A 164 -8.94 -0.55 -8.16
N LEU A 165 -9.05 -1.86 -7.95
CA LEU A 165 -9.52 -2.42 -6.69
C LEU A 165 -8.60 -2.01 -5.55
N ALA A 166 -7.29 -2.19 -5.70
CA ALA A 166 -6.32 -1.94 -4.63
C ALA A 166 -6.22 -0.46 -4.25
N THR A 167 -6.11 0.45 -5.24
CA THR A 167 -6.04 1.90 -5.01
C THR A 167 -7.34 2.45 -4.41
N ARG A 168 -8.50 2.01 -4.91
CA ARG A 168 -9.81 2.42 -4.37
C ARG A 168 -10.01 1.94 -2.93
N SER A 169 -9.62 0.69 -2.65
CA SER A 169 -9.71 0.11 -1.31
C SER A 169 -8.84 0.91 -0.33
N LEU A 170 -7.64 1.29 -0.76
CA LEU A 170 -6.73 2.06 0.08
C LEU A 170 -7.26 3.48 0.38
N LEU A 171 -7.82 4.17 -0.61
CA LEU A 171 -8.48 5.47 -0.42
C LEU A 171 -9.70 5.38 0.50
N ARG A 172 -10.44 4.26 0.47
CA ARG A 172 -11.57 4.04 1.37
C ARG A 172 -11.09 3.81 2.80
N LEU A 173 -10.05 3.00 2.98
CA LEU A 173 -9.46 2.73 4.30
C LEU A 173 -8.86 4.00 4.92
N SER A 174 -8.17 4.83 4.14
CA SER A 174 -7.60 6.08 4.68
C SER A 174 -8.68 7.04 5.19
N LYS A 175 -9.82 7.14 4.50
CA LYS A 175 -10.97 7.93 4.97
C LYS A 175 -11.56 7.37 6.26
N MET A 176 -11.71 6.05 6.34
CA MET A 176 -12.21 5.39 7.55
C MET A 176 -11.28 5.60 8.75
N ALA A 177 -9.96 5.62 8.52
CA ALA A 177 -8.96 5.87 9.56
C ALA A 177 -8.94 7.33 10.05
N LEU A 178 -9.36 8.29 9.22
CA LEU A 178 -9.52 9.69 9.61
C LEU A 178 -10.82 9.95 10.38
N ASP A 179 -11.80 9.04 10.32
CA ASP A 179 -13.06 9.19 11.06
C ASP A 179 -12.81 9.00 12.57
N PRO A 180 -13.05 10.02 13.42
CA PRO A 180 -12.84 9.92 14.86
C PRO A 180 -13.67 8.82 15.52
N LYS A 181 -14.77 8.38 14.92
CA LYS A 181 -15.60 7.28 15.46
C LYS A 181 -14.91 5.93 15.41
N ASN A 182 -13.91 5.75 14.55
CA ASN A 182 -13.20 4.49 14.34
C ASN A 182 -11.85 4.43 15.09
N ASN A 183 -11.51 5.43 15.92
CA ASN A 183 -10.26 5.46 16.68
C ASN A 183 -10.28 4.59 17.96
N VAL A 184 -11.25 3.70 18.12
CA VAL A 184 -11.30 2.78 19.27
C VAL A 184 -10.47 1.54 18.94
N ASP A 185 -9.35 1.36 19.64
CA ASP A 185 -8.58 0.13 19.58
C ASP A 185 -9.21 -0.93 20.49
N HIS A 186 -9.96 -1.86 19.89
CA HIS A 186 -10.59 -2.97 20.61
C HIS A 186 -9.60 -4.04 21.10
N THR A 187 -8.31 -3.90 20.78
CA THR A 187 -7.23 -4.79 21.23
C THR A 187 -6.42 -4.23 22.39
N GLU A 188 -6.65 -2.97 22.79
CA GLU A 188 -6.08 -2.41 24.00
C GLU A 188 -6.66 -3.13 25.23
N ILE A 189 -5.79 -3.77 26.01
CA ILE A 189 -6.15 -4.36 27.30
C ILE A 189 -6.27 -3.19 28.29
N PRO A 190 -7.42 -3.02 28.98
CA PRO A 190 -7.54 -1.98 29.99
C PRO A 190 -6.50 -2.23 31.08
N VAL A 191 -5.58 -1.28 31.25
CA VAL A 191 -4.60 -1.30 32.34
C VAL A 191 -5.34 -0.87 33.60
N THR A 192 -5.91 -1.84 34.32
CA THR A 192 -6.40 -1.62 35.68
C THR A 192 -5.29 -1.90 36.67
N ASP A 193 -4.85 -0.90 37.42
CA ASP A 193 -3.91 -1.02 38.56
C ASP A 193 -4.51 -1.80 39.76
N VAL A 194 -5.64 -2.49 39.55
CA VAL A 194 -6.34 -3.26 40.55
C VAL A 194 -6.17 -4.74 40.21
N ILE A 195 -5.29 -5.41 40.95
CA ILE A 195 -5.24 -6.87 40.97
C ILE A 195 -6.45 -7.32 41.80
N SER A 196 -7.54 -7.71 41.14
CA SER A 196 -8.61 -8.46 41.79
C SER A 196 -8.10 -9.88 42.06
N LEU A 197 -7.80 -10.16 43.32
CA LEU A 197 -7.52 -11.50 43.86
C LEU A 197 -8.83 -12.27 44.07
#